data_AF-A0A2D4LJ37-F1
#
_entry.id   AF-A0A2D4LJ37-F1
#
_cell.length_a   1.000
_cell.length_b   1.000
_cell.length_c   1.000
_cell.angle_alpha   90.00
_cell.angle_beta   90.00
_cell.angle_gamma   90.00
#
_symmetry.space_group_name_H-M   'P 1'
#
loop_
_entity.id
_entity.type
_entity.pdbx_description
1 polymer ?
#
loop_
_entity_poly.entity_id
_entity_poly.type
_entity_poly.pdbx_seq_one_letter_code
_entity_poly.pdbx_strand_id
1 'polypeptide(L)'
;MDETIEIAKISGHDHRTMKCFVANSQQNRKKHVEEIRCPLTAKDLRRLKREATRNPLSFSAVIFQNCNLSGVPRSTRCSVLRDSAQEADRLREWKAYDCY
;
A
#
# COMPACT_ATOMS: atom_id res chain seq x y z
N MET A 1 -9.74 -14.31 40.89
CA MET A 1 -10.44 -13.58 39.81
C MET A 1 -9.41 -13.28 38.75
N ASP A 2 -9.68 -13.59 37.49
CA ASP A 2 -8.75 -13.32 36.39
C ASP A 2 -8.85 -11.82 36.08
N GLU A 3 -7.81 -11.04 36.44
CA GLU A 3 -7.80 -9.57 36.34
C GLU A 3 -8.14 -9.07 34.92
N THR A 4 -7.84 -9.89 33.91
CA THR A 4 -8.20 -9.64 32.51
C THR A 4 -9.71 -9.53 32.26
N ILE A 5 -10.55 -10.21 33.05
CA ILE A 5 -12.00 -10.18 32.95
C ILE A 5 -12.56 -8.85 33.47
N GLU A 6 -12.00 -8.33 34.56
CA GLU A 6 -12.44 -7.04 35.12
C GLU A 6 -12.05 -5.88 34.21
N ILE A 7 -10.81 -5.91 33.71
CA ILE A 7 -10.33 -4.93 32.72
C ILE A 7 -11.15 -5.00 31.43
N ALA A 8 -11.51 -6.21 30.97
CA ALA A 8 -12.39 -6.40 29.81
C ALA A 8 -13.78 -5.78 30.01
N LYS A 9 -14.39 -5.95 31.18
CA LYS A 9 -15.69 -5.34 31.53
C LYS A 9 -15.63 -3.80 31.53
N ILE A 10 -14.56 -3.22 32.07
CA ILE A 10 -14.38 -1.75 32.11
C ILE A 10 -14.09 -1.18 30.72
N SER A 11 -13.27 -1.87 29.93
CA SER A 11 -12.87 -1.43 28.59
C SER A 11 -13.88 -1.74 27.48
N GLY A 12 -14.90 -2.57 27.76
CA GLY A 12 -15.90 -2.99 26.76
C GLY A 12 -15.36 -3.97 25.71
N HIS A 13 -14.25 -4.65 25.99
CA HIS A 13 -13.64 -5.64 25.10
C HIS A 13 -13.91 -7.07 25.57
N ASP A 14 -13.77 -8.05 24.67
CA ASP A 14 -13.79 -9.47 25.06
C ASP A 14 -12.53 -9.80 25.89
N HIS A 15 -12.69 -10.61 26.93
CA HIS A 15 -11.60 -11.08 27.78
C HIS A 15 -10.49 -11.78 26.98
N ARG A 16 -10.83 -12.44 25.85
CA ARG A 16 -9.83 -13.03 24.94
C ARG A 16 -8.96 -11.97 24.29
N THR A 17 -9.55 -10.88 23.82
CA THR A 17 -8.83 -9.75 23.24
C THR A 17 -7.91 -9.10 24.28
N MET A 18 -8.41 -8.91 25.51
CA MET A 18 -7.62 -8.34 26.60
C MET A 18 -6.45 -9.27 27.00
N LYS A 19 -6.69 -10.58 27.03
CA LYS A 19 -5.65 -11.59 27.29
C LYS A 19 -4.57 -11.58 26.20
N CYS A 20 -4.97 -11.50 24.93
CA CYS A 20 -4.03 -11.34 23.82
C CYS A 20 -3.24 -10.03 23.90
N PHE A 21 -3.87 -8.94 24.34
CA PHE A 21 -3.21 -7.65 24.53
C PHE A 21 -2.18 -7.71 25.65
N VAL A 22 -2.51 -8.24 26.83
CA VAL A 22 -1.57 -8.40 27.95
C VAL A 22 -0.37 -9.25 27.52
N ALA A 23 -0.62 -10.39 26.86
CA ALA A 23 0.42 -11.31 26.40
C ALA A 23 1.33 -10.71 25.31
N ASN A 24 0.84 -9.77 24.51
CA ASN A 24 1.58 -9.16 23.38
C ASN A 24 1.71 -7.64 23.53
N SER A 25 1.68 -7.10 24.75
CA SER A 25 1.61 -5.66 25.02
C SER A 25 2.82 -4.89 24.48
N GLN A 26 3.98 -5.55 24.42
CA GLN A 26 5.22 -5.01 23.87
C GLN A 26 5.33 -5.16 22.34
N GLN A 27 4.42 -5.91 21.71
CA GLN A 27 4.41 -6.03 20.25
C GLN A 27 3.68 -4.84 19.65
N ASN A 28 4.36 -4.15 18.73
CA ASN A 28 3.72 -3.13 17.92
C ASN A 28 2.53 -3.72 17.17
N ARG A 29 1.46 -2.91 17.04
CA ARG A 29 0.30 -3.26 16.22
C ARG A 29 0.77 -3.63 14.82
N LYS A 30 0.62 -4.90 14.44
CA LYS A 30 0.92 -5.36 13.09
C LYS A 30 -0.04 -4.65 12.15
N LYS A 31 0.51 -3.85 11.21
CA LYS A 31 -0.31 -3.30 10.12
C LYS A 31 -0.89 -4.48 9.35
N HIS A 32 -2.16 -4.37 8.99
CA HIS A 32 -2.77 -5.29 8.06
C HIS A 32 -1.99 -5.19 6.74
N VAL A 33 -1.20 -6.21 6.42
CA VAL A 33 -0.55 -6.34 5.12
C VAL A 33 -1.59 -6.94 4.20
N GLU A 34 -2.16 -6.14 3.31
CA GLU A 34 -2.96 -6.70 2.23
C GLU A 34 -2.09 -7.66 1.42
N GLU A 35 -2.63 -8.85 1.15
CA GLU A 35 -2.01 -9.86 0.31
C GLU A 35 -1.52 -9.21 -0.99
N ILE A 36 -0.25 -9.43 -1.35
CA ILE A 36 0.39 -8.78 -2.49
C ILE A 36 -0.27 -9.31 -3.78
N ARG A 37 -1.32 -8.61 -4.24
CA ARG A 37 -2.14 -9.01 -5.41
C ARG A 37 -1.40 -8.93 -6.75
N CYS A 38 -0.18 -8.40 -6.78
CA CYS A 38 0.61 -8.37 -8.00
C CYS A 38 2.11 -8.41 -7.70
N PRO A 39 2.87 -9.39 -8.22
CA PRO A 39 4.31 -9.47 -8.02
C PRO A 39 5.04 -8.49 -8.94
N LEU A 40 4.64 -7.22 -8.95
CA LEU A 40 5.43 -6.17 -9.61
C LEU A 40 6.61 -5.85 -8.73
N THR A 41 7.81 -6.08 -9.25
CA THR A 41 9.02 -5.71 -8.52
C THR A 41 9.19 -4.19 -8.53
N ALA A 42 9.97 -3.67 -7.59
CA ALA A 42 10.32 -2.24 -7.59
C ALA A 42 11.00 -1.80 -8.91
N LYS A 43 11.69 -2.72 -9.58
CA LYS A 43 12.32 -2.48 -10.90
C LYS A 43 11.27 -2.30 -11.98
N ASP A 44 10.21 -3.10 -11.96
CA ASP A 44 9.10 -3.00 -12.90
C ASP A 44 8.35 -1.68 -12.72
N LEU A 45 8.08 -1.29 -11.47
CA LEU A 45 7.48 0.01 -11.16
C LEU A 45 8.33 1.17 -11.68
N ARG A 46 9.66 1.12 -11.52
CA ARG A 46 10.57 2.14 -12.07
C ARG A 46 10.52 2.22 -13.60
N ARG A 47 10.41 1.09 -14.29
CA ARG A 47 10.26 1.03 -15.75
C ARG A 47 8.93 1.60 -16.21
N LEU A 48 7.84 1.16 -15.58
CA LEU A 48 6.48 1.64 -15.85
C LEU A 48 6.36 3.15 -15.66
N LYS A 49 6.91 3.70 -14.56
CA LYS A 49 6.93 5.15 -14.34
C LYS A 49 7.63 5.89 -15.47
N ARG A 50 8.82 5.44 -15.89
CA ARG A 50 9.57 6.04 -17.00
C ARG A 50 8.82 5.95 -18.33
N GLU A 51 8.24 4.79 -18.62
CA GLU A 51 7.51 4.56 -19.86
C GLU A 51 6.22 5.39 -19.93
N ALA A 52 5.48 5.48 -18.82
CA ALA A 52 4.30 6.34 -18.71
C ALA A 52 4.66 7.82 -18.88
N THR A 53 5.82 8.27 -18.38
CA THR A 53 6.28 9.65 -18.61
C THR A 53 6.69 9.90 -20.07
N ARG A 54 7.29 8.91 -20.75
CA ARG A 54 7.65 9.01 -22.17
C ARG A 54 6.43 9.02 -23.07
N ASN A 55 5.44 8.20 -22.75
CA ASN A 55 4.27 7.94 -23.57
C ASN A 55 2.96 8.20 -22.79
N PRO A 56 2.69 9.46 -22.36
CA PRO A 56 1.60 9.76 -21.43
C PRO A 56 0.20 9.51 -22.00
N LEU A 57 0.04 9.56 -23.32
CA LEU A 57 -1.24 9.32 -24.01
C LEU A 57 -1.43 7.86 -24.43
N SER A 58 -0.46 6.99 -24.16
CA SER A 58 -0.55 5.57 -24.54
C SER A 58 -1.50 4.79 -23.64
N PHE A 59 -2.13 3.76 -24.20
CA PHE A 59 -2.98 2.86 -23.44
C PHE A 59 -2.17 2.07 -22.40
N SER A 60 -2.80 1.77 -21.26
CA SER A 60 -2.18 0.96 -20.20
C SER A 60 -1.73 -0.43 -20.69
N ALA A 61 -2.34 -0.97 -21.76
CA ALA A 61 -1.86 -2.18 -22.42
C ALA A 61 -0.50 -2.02 -23.08
N VAL A 62 -0.33 -0.95 -23.85
CA VAL A 62 0.90 -0.67 -24.58
C VAL A 62 2.04 -0.39 -23.59
N ILE A 63 1.79 0.42 -22.56
CA ILE A 63 2.80 0.74 -21.54
C ILE A 63 3.32 -0.54 -20.83
N PHE A 64 2.40 -1.44 -20.47
CA PHE A 64 2.77 -2.70 -19.80
C PHE A 64 3.41 -3.70 -20.76
N GLN A 65 2.99 -3.75 -22.03
CA GLN A 65 3.61 -4.57 -23.06
C GLN A 65 5.06 -4.14 -23.32
N ASN A 66 5.31 -2.83 -23.44
CA ASN A 66 6.67 -2.27 -23.60
C ASN A 66 7.59 -2.62 -22.42
N CYS A 67 7.00 -2.87 -21.23
CA CYS A 67 7.73 -3.29 -20.04
C CYS A 67 7.82 -4.81 -19.87
N ASN A 68 7.37 -5.62 -20.84
CA ASN A 68 7.27 -7.09 -20.79
C ASN A 68 6.31 -7.61 -19.69
N LEU A 69 5.22 -6.88 -19.43
CA LEU A 69 4.22 -7.17 -18.39
C LEU A 69 2.80 -7.35 -18.98
N SER A 70 2.69 -7.99 -20.14
CA SER A 70 1.42 -8.16 -20.88
C SER A 70 0.37 -8.98 -20.14
N GLY A 71 0.76 -9.81 -19.16
CA GLY A 71 -0.14 -10.67 -18.38
C GLY A 71 -0.89 -9.96 -17.23
N VAL A 72 -0.63 -8.68 -16.98
CA VAL A 72 -1.24 -7.97 -15.84
C VAL A 72 -2.70 -7.57 -16.15
N PRO A 73 -3.68 -7.89 -15.28
CA PRO A 73 -5.08 -7.49 -15.46
C PRO A 73 -5.25 -5.97 -15.63
N ARG A 74 -6.27 -5.55 -16.40
CA ARG A 74 -6.52 -4.12 -16.66
C ARG A 74 -6.71 -3.31 -15.36
N SER A 75 -7.47 -3.86 -14.41
CA SER A 75 -7.71 -3.24 -13.10
C SER A 75 -6.40 -2.91 -12.38
N THR A 76 -5.50 -3.88 -12.29
CA THR A 76 -4.18 -3.72 -11.68
C THR A 76 -3.32 -2.72 -12.42
N ARG A 77 -3.28 -2.77 -13.77
CA ARG A 77 -2.54 -1.80 -14.59
C ARG A 77 -2.99 -0.37 -14.32
N CYS A 78 -4.29 -0.13 -14.30
CA CYS A 78 -4.85 1.20 -14.06
C CYS A 78 -4.63 1.67 -12.61
N SER A 79 -4.70 0.78 -11.62
CA SER A 79 -4.38 1.15 -10.23
C SER A 79 -2.91 1.56 -10.07
N VAL A 80 -1.98 0.75 -10.58
CA VAL A 80 -0.54 1.04 -10.50
C VAL A 80 -0.17 2.38 -11.13
N LEU A 81 -0.76 2.71 -12.29
CA LEU A 81 -0.53 3.98 -12.96
C LEU A 81 -1.13 5.17 -12.18
N ARG A 82 -2.32 5.01 -11.59
CA ARG A 82 -2.94 6.04 -10.74
C ARG A 82 -2.11 6.30 -9.49
N ASP A 83 -1.70 5.25 -8.78
CA ASP A 83 -0.88 5.37 -7.57
C ASP A 83 0.46 6.03 -7.90
N SER A 84 1.03 5.71 -9.06
CA SER A 84 2.28 6.32 -9.54
C SER A 84 2.13 7.80 -9.88
N ALA A 85 0.99 8.20 -10.46
CA ALA A 85 0.69 9.59 -10.76
C ALA A 85 0.46 10.40 -9.48
N GLN A 86 -0.34 9.87 -8.55
CA GLN A 86 -0.61 10.51 -7.26
C GLN A 86 0.67 10.70 -6.43
N GLU A 87 1.56 9.72 -6.45
CA GLU A 87 2.87 9.85 -5.82
C GLU A 87 3.72 10.94 -6.47
N ALA A 88 3.69 11.07 -7.80
CA ALA A 88 4.41 12.11 -8.51
C ALA A 88 3.86 13.52 -8.19
N ASP A 89 2.56 13.67 -8.06
CA ASP A 89 1.91 14.94 -7.70
C ASP A 89 2.26 15.35 -6.27
N ARG A 90 2.21 14.41 -5.31
CA ARG A 90 2.67 14.67 -3.94
C ARG A 90 4.13 15.11 -3.91
N LEU A 91 5.01 14.45 -4.66
CA LEU A 91 6.42 14.85 -4.71
C LEU A 91 6.63 16.23 -5.36
N ARG A 92 5.78 16.65 -6.29
CA ARG A 92 5.81 18.03 -6.83
C ARG A 92 5.37 19.04 -5.78
N GLU A 93 4.31 18.72 -5.04
CA GLU A 93 3.79 19.57 -3.97
C GLU A 93 4.84 19.75 -2.85
N TRP A 94 5.44 18.67 -2.37
CA TRP A 94 6.50 18.72 -1.36
C TRP A 94 7.73 19.52 -1.83
N LYS A 95 8.16 19.35 -3.09
CA LYS A 95 9.24 20.17 -3.65
C LYS A 95 8.88 21.64 -3.77
N ALA A 96 7.60 21.97 -3.97
CA ALA A 96 7.15 23.36 -3.98
C ALA A 96 7.20 23.96 -2.56
N TYR A 97 6.92 23.16 -1.52
CA TYR A 97 7.07 23.55 -0.12
C TYR A 97 8.53 23.72 0.31
N ASP A 98 9.46 22.87 -0.15
CA ASP A 98 10.90 23.01 0.14
C ASP A 98 11.55 24.21 -0.58
N CYS A 99 10.85 24.81 -1.55
CA CYS A 99 11.28 26.02 -2.25
C CYS A 99 10.80 27.34 -1.60
N TYR A 100 10.07 27.26 -0.48
CA TYR A 100 9.64 28.41 0.34
C TYR A 100 10.44 28.46 1.65
#